data_AF-A0A2V6PL52-F1
#
_entry.id   AF-A0A2V6PL52-F1
#
_cell.length_a   1.000
_cell.length_b   1.000
_cell.length_c   1.000
_cell.angle_alpha   90.00
_cell.angle_beta   90.00
_cell.angle_gamma   90.00
#
_symmetry.space_group_name_H-M   'P 1'
#
loop_
_entity.id
_entity.type
_entity.pdbx_description
1 polymer ?
#
loop_
_entity_poly.entity_id
_entity_poly.type
_entity_poly.pdbx_seq_one_letter_code
_entity_poly.pdbx_strand_id
1 'polypeptide(L)'
;VTSVSAGDFYTMNFSDHDAAPFRSQTLSFDRQGFEVSAVVQAVLAVNPDAQKVILVAHSMGGLAAREYLQGLARLNAAAAPVPYRGDVAQLIVIATPHQGSPLGTSCLAFAAVCVSVGVNPTSVAVVELVPGSPALTALNDLGARPLPADVRYESIAGLGGVGPASDGDGIVTRASQEFLAGVPGLGHRLQELIIPLRADCGHVVTIGNAVVFREVHTCETGDPGALVAAVDAILQPRLTLTVNTSTISVGDTLTLTLGTEPGFPDQENVGDLYVALLVPGGDVYVLTAGGFSLAFHGGVVVPGALQPFRSSTIVSSGTEMILSAPIVTTIPAGPYTFAAVLVSPGTTPADAGNWLSNLATVSSTFK
;
A
#
# COMPACT_ATOMS: atom_id res chain seq x y z
N VAL A 1 -9.59 4.00 26.48
CA VAL A 1 -9.21 5.31 25.90
C VAL A 1 -10.16 6.35 26.46
N THR A 2 -9.67 7.44 27.05
CA THR A 2 -10.49 8.53 27.63
C THR A 2 -10.20 9.84 26.93
N SER A 3 -11.16 10.78 26.93
CA SER A 3 -10.98 12.14 26.41
C SER A 3 -10.85 12.27 24.89
N VAL A 4 -11.42 11.35 24.12
CA VAL A 4 -11.56 11.52 22.66
C VAL A 4 -12.78 12.41 22.40
N SER A 5 -12.64 13.42 21.54
CA SER A 5 -13.73 14.25 21.03
C SER A 5 -14.01 13.95 19.56
N ALA A 6 -15.21 14.28 19.06
CA ALA A 6 -15.54 14.18 17.64
C ALA A 6 -14.56 14.99 16.77
N GLY A 7 -14.32 14.51 15.54
CA GLY A 7 -13.35 15.07 14.61
C GLY A 7 -12.98 14.10 13.49
N ASP A 8 -12.27 14.60 12.48
CA ASP A 8 -11.94 13.83 11.27
C ASP A 8 -10.49 13.30 11.28
N PHE A 9 -9.63 13.89 12.11
CA PHE A 9 -8.22 13.54 12.20
C PHE A 9 -7.82 13.28 13.65
N TYR A 10 -7.16 12.15 13.87
CA TYR A 10 -6.71 11.69 15.18
C TYR A 10 -5.25 11.28 15.11
N THR A 11 -4.52 11.58 16.17
CA THR A 11 -3.19 11.03 16.41
C THR A 11 -3.23 10.13 17.63
N MET A 12 -2.43 9.07 17.61
CA MET A 12 -2.26 8.20 18.77
C MET A 12 -0.79 7.93 19.03
N ASN A 13 -0.46 7.85 20.32
CA ASN A 13 0.76 7.25 20.81
C ASN A 13 0.39 5.94 21.51
N PHE A 14 1.26 4.93 21.42
CA PHE A 14 1.13 3.73 22.25
C PHE A 14 1.38 4.04 23.71
N SER A 15 0.83 3.23 24.61
CA SER A 15 0.87 3.50 26.05
C SER A 15 2.28 3.54 26.65
N ASP A 16 3.29 3.01 25.95
CA ASP A 16 4.69 3.05 26.34
C ASP A 16 5.52 4.13 25.63
N HIS A 17 4.88 5.12 25.01
CA HIS A 17 5.58 6.19 24.28
C HIS A 17 6.56 7.00 25.15
N ASP A 18 6.26 7.15 26.44
CA ASP A 18 7.11 7.85 27.41
C ASP A 18 7.90 6.89 28.31
N ALA A 19 7.92 5.59 28.00
CA ALA A 19 8.66 4.63 28.78
C ALA A 19 10.16 4.98 28.81
N ALA A 20 10.73 5.02 30.02
CA ALA A 20 12.15 5.24 30.24
C ALA A 20 12.86 3.90 30.54
N PRO A 21 14.12 3.73 30.12
CA PRO A 21 14.93 4.67 29.35
C PRO A 21 14.72 4.57 27.83
N PHE A 22 13.93 3.61 27.36
CA PHE A 22 13.69 3.33 25.94
C PHE A 22 12.21 3.44 25.61
N ARG A 23 11.86 4.46 24.82
CA ARG A 23 10.50 4.79 24.43
C ARG A 23 9.97 3.79 23.39
N SER A 24 8.68 3.46 23.46
CA SER A 24 7.96 2.67 22.45
C SER A 24 8.58 1.30 22.12
N GLN A 25 9.17 0.62 23.12
CA GLN A 25 9.89 -0.64 22.93
C GLN A 25 9.42 -1.77 23.86
N THR A 26 8.52 -1.48 24.79
CA THR A 26 8.12 -2.42 25.86
C THR A 26 6.85 -3.20 25.56
N LEU A 27 6.12 -2.85 24.50
CA LEU A 27 4.93 -3.56 24.06
C LEU A 27 5.23 -4.49 22.88
N SER A 28 4.71 -5.71 22.94
CA SER A 28 4.65 -6.64 21.81
C SER A 28 3.72 -6.13 20.71
N PHE A 29 3.86 -6.65 19.49
CA PHE A 29 3.02 -6.23 18.36
C PHE A 29 1.54 -6.51 18.61
N ASP A 30 1.19 -7.66 19.18
CA ASP A 30 -0.20 -8.00 19.51
C ASP A 30 -0.81 -7.04 20.54
N ARG A 31 0.00 -6.56 21.49
CA ARG A 31 -0.40 -5.55 22.47
C ARG A 31 -0.58 -4.18 21.84
N GLN A 32 0.32 -3.78 20.94
CA GLN A 32 0.15 -2.55 20.16
C GLN A 32 -1.12 -2.64 19.29
N GLY A 33 -1.38 -3.78 18.66
CA GLY A 33 -2.60 -4.03 17.90
C GLY A 33 -3.87 -3.96 18.74
N PHE A 34 -3.82 -4.40 20.00
CA PHE A 34 -4.93 -4.20 20.93
C PHE A 34 -5.19 -2.71 21.17
N GLU A 35 -4.15 -1.90 21.36
CA GLU A 35 -4.29 -0.46 21.56
C GLU A 35 -4.83 0.25 20.31
N VAL A 36 -4.40 -0.14 19.12
CA VAL A 36 -5.03 0.30 17.86
C VAL A 36 -6.52 -0.03 17.89
N SER A 37 -6.89 -1.27 18.19
CA SER A 37 -8.30 -1.69 18.21
C SER A 37 -9.15 -0.87 19.20
N ALA A 38 -8.59 -0.50 20.36
CA ALA A 38 -9.28 0.27 21.38
C ALA A 38 -9.43 1.75 20.98
N VAL A 39 -8.44 2.32 20.29
CA VAL A 39 -8.50 3.68 19.75
C VAL A 39 -9.52 3.77 18.61
N VAL A 40 -9.51 2.83 17.67
CA VAL A 40 -10.52 2.77 16.59
C VAL A 40 -11.94 2.76 17.15
N GLN A 41 -12.19 1.92 18.16
CA GLN A 41 -13.50 1.86 18.80
C GLN A 41 -13.89 3.19 19.46
N ALA A 42 -12.94 3.86 20.13
CA ALA A 42 -13.19 5.14 20.78
C ALA A 42 -13.45 6.27 19.77
N VAL A 43 -12.73 6.29 18.64
CA VAL A 43 -12.95 7.23 17.54
C VAL A 43 -14.33 7.06 16.93
N LEU A 44 -14.75 5.82 16.63
CA LEU A 44 -16.07 5.57 16.06
C LEU A 44 -17.20 5.88 17.05
N ALA A 45 -16.98 5.66 18.35
CA ALA A 45 -17.97 5.98 19.39
C ALA A 45 -18.27 7.49 19.48
N VAL A 46 -17.33 8.36 19.12
CA VAL A 46 -17.53 9.82 19.14
C VAL A 46 -17.89 10.41 17.78
N ASN A 47 -17.89 9.59 16.72
CA ASN A 47 -18.30 9.96 15.36
C ASN A 47 -19.39 8.99 14.86
N PRO A 48 -20.65 9.14 15.32
CA PRO A 48 -21.71 8.16 15.06
C PRO A 48 -22.10 8.00 13.58
N ASP A 49 -21.75 8.97 12.74
CA ASP A 49 -21.99 8.94 11.28
C ASP A 49 -20.89 8.19 10.52
N ALA A 50 -19.77 7.87 11.17
CA ALA A 50 -18.67 7.09 10.60
C ALA A 50 -18.80 5.61 10.99
N GLN A 51 -18.60 4.72 10.02
CA GLN A 51 -18.64 3.26 10.23
C GLN A 51 -17.26 2.61 10.23
N LYS A 52 -16.29 3.26 9.58
CA LYS A 52 -14.92 2.77 9.40
C LYS A 52 -13.94 3.92 9.57
N VAL A 53 -12.69 3.60 9.89
CA VAL A 53 -11.57 4.55 9.93
C VAL A 53 -10.56 4.27 8.81
N ILE A 54 -9.76 5.28 8.49
CA ILE A 54 -8.51 5.11 7.71
C ILE A 54 -7.36 5.11 8.71
N LEU A 55 -6.50 4.09 8.65
CA LEU A 55 -5.30 4.00 9.47
C LEU A 55 -4.10 4.42 8.63
N VAL A 56 -3.35 5.40 9.13
CA VAL A 56 -2.01 5.75 8.62
C VAL A 56 -1.00 5.41 9.68
N ALA A 57 -0.08 4.51 9.38
CA ALA A 57 0.86 3.98 10.35
C ALA A 57 2.29 4.00 9.81
N HIS A 58 3.24 4.38 10.67
CA HIS A 58 4.67 4.37 10.35
C HIS A 58 5.37 3.25 11.09
N SER A 59 6.36 2.63 10.45
CA SER A 59 7.24 1.65 11.07
C SER A 59 6.46 0.53 11.77
N MET A 60 6.79 0.23 13.03
CA MET A 60 6.12 -0.78 13.86
C MET A 60 4.61 -0.53 14.05
N GLY A 61 4.13 0.71 13.87
CA GLY A 61 2.69 0.99 13.88
C GLY A 61 1.92 0.24 12.80
N GLY A 62 2.53 -0.02 11.64
CA GLY A 62 1.89 -0.82 10.59
C GLY A 62 1.81 -2.30 10.94
N LEU A 63 2.77 -2.82 11.71
CA LEU A 63 2.68 -4.17 12.30
C LEU A 63 1.54 -4.24 13.31
N ALA A 64 1.43 -3.24 14.20
CA ALA A 64 0.33 -3.13 15.15
C ALA A 64 -1.05 -3.08 14.46
N ALA A 65 -1.17 -2.30 13.38
CA ALA A 65 -2.41 -2.26 12.60
C ALA A 65 -2.74 -3.64 11.99
N ARG A 66 -1.75 -4.35 11.44
CA ARG A 66 -1.93 -5.71 10.92
C ARG A 66 -2.33 -6.71 12.00
N GLU A 67 -1.74 -6.64 13.20
CA GLU A 67 -2.11 -7.49 14.34
C GLU A 67 -3.60 -7.36 14.67
N TYR A 68 -4.15 -6.15 14.60
CA TYR A 68 -5.60 -5.94 14.74
C TYR A 68 -6.39 -6.52 13.56
N LEU A 69 -6.03 -6.15 12.32
CA LEU A 69 -6.75 -6.59 11.10
C LEU A 69 -6.76 -8.11 10.91
N GLN A 70 -5.70 -8.79 11.36
CA GLN A 70 -5.54 -10.24 11.22
C GLN A 70 -6.02 -11.01 12.48
N GLY A 71 -6.65 -10.32 13.44
CA GLY A 71 -7.28 -10.92 14.63
C GLY A 71 -6.28 -11.56 15.60
N LEU A 72 -5.09 -11.00 15.70
CA LEU A 72 -4.02 -11.43 16.61
C LEU A 72 -3.88 -10.53 17.84
N ALA A 73 -4.36 -9.29 17.76
CA ALA A 73 -4.34 -8.29 18.84
C ALA A 73 -4.79 -8.82 20.21
N ARG A 74 -4.04 -8.56 21.28
CA ARG A 74 -4.32 -9.02 22.65
C ARG A 74 -4.00 -7.97 23.70
N LEU A 75 -4.83 -7.89 24.74
CA LEU A 75 -4.53 -7.04 25.90
C LEU A 75 -3.25 -7.51 26.62
N ASN A 76 -2.98 -8.80 26.68
CA ASN A 76 -1.76 -9.39 27.23
C ASN A 76 -1.71 -10.87 26.83
N ALA A 77 -0.61 -11.56 27.16
CA ALA A 77 -0.39 -12.96 26.80
C ALA A 77 -1.47 -13.93 27.33
N ALA A 78 -2.18 -13.59 28.41
CA ALA A 78 -3.25 -14.41 28.98
C ALA A 78 -4.64 -14.08 28.42
N ALA A 79 -4.78 -12.95 27.71
CA ALA A 79 -6.05 -12.53 27.13
C ALA A 79 -6.32 -13.26 25.81
N ALA A 80 -7.60 -13.52 25.52
CA ALA A 80 -8.02 -13.99 24.21
C ALA A 80 -7.74 -12.90 23.13
N PRO A 81 -7.44 -13.31 21.88
CA PRO A 81 -7.33 -12.36 20.77
C PRO A 81 -8.62 -11.58 20.56
N VAL A 82 -8.48 -10.29 20.23
CA VAL A 82 -9.57 -9.43 19.78
C VAL A 82 -9.78 -9.68 18.28
N PRO A 83 -10.98 -10.10 17.86
CA PRO A 83 -11.28 -10.26 16.44
C PRO A 83 -11.32 -8.89 15.74
N TYR A 84 -10.94 -8.86 14.47
CA TYR A 84 -11.18 -7.71 13.61
C TYR A 84 -12.69 -7.47 13.46
N ARG A 85 -13.12 -6.21 13.56
CA ARG A 85 -14.55 -5.84 13.59
C ARG A 85 -15.10 -5.34 12.27
N GLY A 86 -14.32 -5.31 11.19
CA GLY A 86 -14.75 -4.71 9.93
C GLY A 86 -14.81 -3.19 9.95
N ASP A 87 -14.10 -2.55 10.89
CA ASP A 87 -14.19 -1.11 11.19
C ASP A 87 -13.01 -0.28 10.64
N VAL A 88 -12.26 -0.85 9.69
CA VAL A 88 -11.20 -0.17 8.95
C VAL A 88 -11.54 -0.18 7.46
N ALA A 89 -11.43 0.97 6.80
CA ALA A 89 -11.64 1.12 5.37
C ALA A 89 -10.32 0.97 4.60
N GLN A 90 -9.24 1.48 5.17
CA GLN A 90 -7.95 1.53 4.53
C GLN A 90 -6.82 1.50 5.56
N LEU A 91 -5.73 0.83 5.20
CA LEU A 91 -4.46 0.85 5.90
C LEU A 91 -3.37 1.39 4.96
N ILE A 92 -2.82 2.55 5.30
CA ILE A 92 -1.65 3.16 4.68
C ILE A 92 -0.47 2.93 5.61
N VAL A 93 0.55 2.23 5.12
CA VAL A 93 1.78 1.97 5.88
C VAL A 93 2.96 2.70 5.27
N ILE A 94 3.71 3.38 6.12
CA ILE A 94 4.95 4.08 5.76
C ILE A 94 6.11 3.29 6.37
N ALA A 95 6.96 2.75 5.50
CA ALA A 95 8.15 1.96 5.85
C ALA A 95 7.94 0.87 6.92
N THR A 96 6.81 0.19 6.86
CA THR A 96 6.52 -0.84 7.86
C THR A 96 7.41 -2.06 7.67
N PRO A 97 8.07 -2.57 8.73
CA PRO A 97 8.91 -3.75 8.65
C PRO A 97 8.08 -5.03 8.64
N HIS A 98 7.29 -5.28 7.57
CA HIS A 98 6.40 -6.45 7.50
C HIS A 98 7.12 -7.79 7.70
N GLN A 99 8.40 -7.88 7.34
CA GLN A 99 9.25 -9.06 7.51
C GLN A 99 10.31 -8.88 8.60
N GLY A 100 10.19 -7.81 9.41
CA GLY A 100 11.15 -7.42 10.43
C GLY A 100 12.22 -6.48 9.91
N SER A 101 13.25 -6.25 10.74
CA SER A 101 14.35 -5.34 10.45
C SER A 101 15.68 -6.01 10.77
N PRO A 102 16.70 -5.92 9.88
CA PRO A 102 18.08 -6.33 10.20
C PRO A 102 18.66 -5.63 11.42
N LEU A 103 18.11 -4.47 11.84
CA LEU A 103 18.46 -3.82 13.09
C LEU A 103 18.22 -4.75 14.29
N GLY A 104 17.10 -5.47 14.32
CA GLY A 104 16.77 -6.40 15.42
C GLY A 104 17.86 -7.46 15.62
N THR A 105 18.25 -8.13 14.54
CA THR A 105 19.37 -9.10 14.55
C THR A 105 20.69 -8.44 14.95
N SER A 106 20.97 -7.26 14.44
CA SER A 106 22.20 -6.53 14.74
C SER A 106 22.28 -6.13 16.21
N CYS A 107 21.16 -5.74 16.82
CA CYS A 107 21.09 -5.38 18.23
C CYS A 107 21.31 -6.56 19.18
N LEU A 108 20.94 -7.77 18.77
CA LEU A 108 21.29 -8.97 19.53
C LEU A 108 22.81 -9.23 19.50
N ALA A 109 23.48 -8.97 18.38
CA ALA A 109 24.93 -9.16 18.23
C ALA A 109 25.76 -8.01 18.84
N PHE A 110 25.25 -6.77 18.80
CA PHE A 110 25.97 -5.56 19.18
C PHE A 110 25.18 -4.71 20.19
N ALA A 111 24.76 -5.34 21.29
CA ALA A 111 23.89 -4.75 22.31
C ALA A 111 24.32 -3.35 22.79
N ALA A 112 25.62 -3.14 23.06
CA ALA A 112 26.13 -1.86 23.55
C ALA A 112 25.95 -0.72 22.52
N VAL A 113 26.09 -1.01 21.23
CA VAL A 113 25.88 -0.02 20.16
C VAL A 113 24.41 0.35 20.10
N CYS A 114 23.50 -0.63 20.16
CA CYS A 114 22.07 -0.34 20.14
C CYS A 114 21.61 0.49 21.34
N VAL A 115 22.10 0.17 22.54
CA VAL A 115 21.84 1.00 23.74
C VAL A 115 22.31 2.43 23.53
N SER A 116 23.48 2.65 22.90
CA SER A 116 24.02 3.99 22.64
C SER A 116 23.18 4.83 21.67
N VAL A 117 22.35 4.19 20.84
CA VAL A 117 21.43 4.86 19.91
C VAL A 117 19.96 4.76 20.36
N GLY A 118 19.71 4.44 21.64
CA GLY A 118 18.37 4.44 22.21
C GLY A 118 17.51 3.22 21.86
N VAL A 119 18.14 2.10 21.47
CA VAL A 119 17.46 0.83 21.17
C VAL A 119 17.82 -0.21 22.24
N ASN A 120 16.82 -0.74 22.93
CA ASN A 120 16.98 -1.81 23.90
C ASN A 120 17.02 -3.18 23.19
N PRO A 121 18.19 -3.83 23.13
CA PRO A 121 18.36 -5.09 22.40
C PRO A 121 17.58 -6.26 22.99
N THR A 122 17.14 -6.14 24.24
CA THR A 122 16.39 -7.19 24.96
C THR A 122 14.89 -6.88 25.09
N SER A 123 14.45 -5.74 24.55
CA SER A 123 13.04 -5.37 24.62
C SER A 123 12.19 -6.26 23.72
N VAL A 124 10.95 -6.51 24.13
CA VAL A 124 10.04 -7.37 23.39
C VAL A 124 9.82 -6.88 21.96
N ALA A 125 9.69 -5.56 21.75
CA ALA A 125 9.52 -4.98 20.42
C ALA A 125 10.72 -5.27 19.50
N VAL A 126 11.94 -5.10 20.01
CA VAL A 126 13.17 -5.35 19.23
C VAL A 126 13.37 -6.85 18.95
N VAL A 127 13.03 -7.71 19.91
CA VAL A 127 13.08 -9.17 19.74
C VAL A 127 12.05 -9.64 18.71
N GLU A 128 10.84 -9.10 18.72
CA GLU A 128 9.80 -9.42 17.74
C GLU A 128 10.12 -8.83 16.34
N LEU A 129 10.89 -7.74 16.26
CA LEU A 129 11.38 -7.16 15.01
C LEU A 129 12.44 -8.01 14.28
N VAL A 130 13.03 -9.02 14.93
CA VAL A 130 14.01 -9.92 14.29
C VAL A 130 13.34 -10.68 13.15
N PRO A 131 13.87 -10.64 11.91
CA PRO A 131 13.32 -11.40 10.79
C PRO A 131 13.15 -12.89 11.13
N GLY A 132 11.94 -13.42 10.94
CA GLY A 132 11.58 -14.79 11.31
C GLY A 132 11.29 -15.01 12.80
N SER A 133 11.10 -13.95 13.59
CA SER A 133 10.60 -14.07 14.97
C SER A 133 9.23 -14.79 14.99
N PRO A 134 8.87 -15.46 16.11
CA PRO A 134 7.56 -16.10 16.22
C PRO A 134 6.37 -15.16 15.96
N ALA A 135 6.48 -13.89 16.37
CA ALA A 135 5.46 -12.87 16.12
C ALA A 135 5.31 -12.59 14.61
N LEU A 136 6.42 -12.33 13.89
CA LEU A 136 6.38 -12.09 12.45
C LEU A 136 5.99 -13.33 11.65
N THR A 137 6.41 -14.53 12.08
CA THR A 137 5.96 -15.78 11.46
C THR A 137 4.45 -15.95 11.60
N ALA A 138 3.87 -15.69 12.77
CA ALA A 138 2.43 -15.76 12.97
C ALA A 138 1.68 -14.69 12.16
N LEU A 139 2.19 -13.46 12.11
CA LEU A 139 1.59 -12.35 11.38
C LEU A 139 1.68 -12.52 9.86
N ASN A 140 2.74 -13.16 9.35
CA ASN A 140 2.95 -13.40 7.91
C ASN A 140 2.39 -14.75 7.43
N ASP A 141 1.79 -15.56 8.30
CA ASP A 141 1.00 -16.73 7.90
C ASP A 141 -0.37 -16.27 7.37
N LEU A 142 -0.39 -15.79 6.12
CA LEU A 142 -1.60 -15.27 5.47
C LEU A 142 -2.63 -16.36 5.18
N GLY A 143 -2.26 -17.64 5.23
CA GLY A 143 -3.20 -18.76 5.10
C GLY A 143 -4.02 -18.95 6.38
N ALA A 144 -3.36 -18.91 7.54
CA ALA A 144 -4.05 -18.98 8.83
C ALA A 144 -4.67 -17.65 9.25
N ARG A 145 -4.09 -16.53 8.81
CA ARG A 145 -4.41 -15.16 9.21
C ARG A 145 -4.52 -14.25 7.99
N PRO A 146 -5.54 -14.41 7.13
CA PRO A 146 -5.67 -13.59 5.93
C PRO A 146 -5.84 -12.11 6.27
N LEU A 147 -5.32 -11.26 5.39
CA LEU A 147 -5.66 -9.84 5.40
C LEU A 147 -7.13 -9.66 4.95
N PRO A 148 -7.93 -8.82 5.64
CA PRO A 148 -9.31 -8.54 5.23
C PRO A 148 -9.40 -8.02 3.80
N ALA A 149 -10.26 -8.67 2.99
CA ALA A 149 -10.47 -8.29 1.59
C ALA A 149 -11.26 -6.98 1.41
N ASP A 150 -11.95 -6.51 2.47
CA ASP A 150 -12.74 -5.28 2.48
C ASP A 150 -11.95 -4.05 2.98
N VAL A 151 -10.63 -4.20 3.14
CA VAL A 151 -9.69 -3.13 3.51
C VAL A 151 -8.79 -2.82 2.31
N ARG A 152 -8.62 -1.53 2.02
CA ARG A 152 -7.66 -1.06 1.03
C ARG A 152 -6.26 -1.01 1.63
N TYR A 153 -5.24 -1.44 0.90
CA TYR A 153 -3.86 -1.35 1.37
C TYR A 153 -3.03 -0.40 0.51
N GLU A 154 -2.15 0.35 1.16
CA GLU A 154 -1.13 1.20 0.54
C GLU A 154 0.19 1.02 1.28
N SER A 155 1.28 0.79 0.56
CA SER A 155 2.64 0.86 1.10
C SER A 155 3.37 2.05 0.52
N ILE A 156 3.91 2.90 1.38
CA ILE A 156 4.86 3.95 1.04
C ILE A 156 6.23 3.48 1.52
N ALA A 157 7.06 3.03 0.60
CA ALA A 157 8.40 2.52 0.89
C ALA A 157 9.42 3.66 0.85
N GLY A 158 10.07 3.92 1.99
CA GLY A 158 11.17 4.87 2.10
C GLY A 158 12.49 4.23 1.70
N LEU A 159 13.22 4.93 0.84
CA LEU A 159 14.50 4.52 0.29
C LEU A 159 15.55 5.61 0.52
N GLY A 160 16.82 5.28 0.27
CA GLY A 160 17.94 6.23 0.35
C GLY A 160 18.79 6.08 1.61
N GLY A 161 18.43 5.15 2.49
CA GLY A 161 19.29 4.74 3.60
C GLY A 161 20.45 3.87 3.14
N VAL A 162 21.42 3.72 4.03
CA VAL A 162 22.50 2.73 3.97
C VAL A 162 22.47 1.98 5.29
N GLY A 163 21.95 0.76 5.27
CA GLY A 163 21.88 -0.10 6.45
C GLY A 163 22.59 -1.44 6.20
N PRO A 164 22.45 -2.40 7.13
CA PRO A 164 23.05 -3.74 6.99
C PRO A 164 22.65 -4.50 5.72
N ALA A 165 21.50 -4.17 5.13
CA ALA A 165 21.01 -4.77 3.88
C ALA A 165 21.33 -3.94 2.62
N SER A 166 21.86 -2.72 2.76
CA SER A 166 22.17 -1.77 1.67
C SER A 166 21.01 -1.40 0.72
N ASP A 167 19.78 -1.83 1.01
CA ASP A 167 18.55 -1.53 0.26
C ASP A 167 17.43 -1.16 1.23
N GLY A 168 16.76 -0.03 1.04
CA GLY A 168 15.71 0.51 1.93
C GLY A 168 16.06 1.83 2.62
N ASP A 169 15.51 2.04 3.82
CA ASP A 169 15.58 3.29 4.58
C ASP A 169 16.73 3.32 5.62
N GLY A 170 17.53 2.26 5.70
CA GLY A 170 18.64 2.10 6.65
C GLY A 170 18.29 1.35 7.93
N ILE A 171 17.01 1.20 8.25
CA ILE A 171 16.47 0.35 9.33
C ILE A 171 15.74 -0.85 8.74
N VAL A 172 14.83 -0.62 7.80
CA VAL A 172 13.96 -1.62 7.18
C VAL A 172 14.38 -1.80 5.72
N THR A 173 14.45 -3.06 5.29
CA THR A 173 14.80 -3.38 3.91
C THR A 173 13.66 -3.04 2.96
N ARG A 174 13.96 -2.65 1.72
CA ARG A 174 12.94 -2.47 0.67
C ARG A 174 11.97 -3.65 0.61
N ALA A 175 12.50 -4.87 0.50
CA ALA A 175 11.68 -6.08 0.42
C ALA A 175 10.70 -6.25 1.60
N SER A 176 11.13 -5.87 2.81
CA SER A 176 10.25 -5.90 3.98
C SER A 176 9.17 -4.83 3.93
N GLN A 177 9.43 -3.65 3.36
CA GLN A 177 8.44 -2.58 3.22
C GLN A 177 7.39 -2.91 2.13
N GLU A 178 7.82 -3.60 1.08
CA GLU A 178 7.00 -3.94 -0.11
C GLU A 178 6.23 -5.25 0.02
N PHE A 179 6.38 -5.98 1.12
CA PHE A 179 5.80 -7.31 1.33
C PHE A 179 4.33 -7.44 0.89
N LEU A 180 3.50 -6.43 1.21
CA LEU A 180 2.07 -6.43 0.88
C LEU A 180 1.81 -6.41 -0.64
N ALA A 181 2.69 -5.81 -1.44
CA ALA A 181 2.58 -5.80 -2.90
C ALA A 181 2.73 -7.20 -3.51
N GLY A 182 3.40 -8.11 -2.81
CA GLY A 182 3.58 -9.50 -3.22
C GLY A 182 2.44 -10.44 -2.81
N VAL A 183 1.42 -9.95 -2.09
CA VAL A 183 0.33 -10.80 -1.58
C VAL A 183 -0.71 -11.06 -2.67
N PRO A 184 -0.91 -12.32 -3.11
CA PRO A 184 -1.85 -12.62 -4.18
C PRO A 184 -3.28 -12.23 -3.84
N GLY A 185 -3.96 -11.53 -4.75
CA GLY A 185 -5.36 -11.14 -4.59
C GLY A 185 -5.60 -9.98 -3.62
N LEU A 186 -4.55 -9.39 -3.04
CA LEU A 186 -4.67 -8.21 -2.19
C LEU A 186 -4.83 -6.94 -3.04
N GLY A 187 -5.88 -6.17 -2.77
CA GLY A 187 -6.00 -4.81 -3.30
C GLY A 187 -4.96 -3.88 -2.68
N HIS A 188 -3.80 -3.75 -3.33
CA HIS A 188 -2.64 -3.03 -2.81
C HIS A 188 -2.06 -2.07 -3.86
N ARG A 189 -1.53 -0.94 -3.39
CA ARG A 189 -0.67 -0.03 -4.18
C ARG A 189 0.63 0.19 -3.40
N LEU A 190 1.73 0.19 -4.15
CA LEU A 190 3.06 0.49 -3.67
C LEU A 190 3.53 1.82 -4.26
N GLN A 191 4.08 2.68 -3.43
CA GLN A 191 4.81 3.87 -3.84
C GLN A 191 6.18 3.90 -3.18
N GLU A 192 7.24 3.90 -3.99
CA GLU A 192 8.61 4.02 -3.52
C GLU A 192 9.07 5.48 -3.59
N LEU A 193 9.73 5.96 -2.53
CA LEU A 193 10.21 7.33 -2.43
C LEU A 193 11.65 7.35 -1.95
N ILE A 194 12.50 8.16 -2.60
CA ILE A 194 13.83 8.49 -2.06
C ILE A 194 13.64 9.56 -0.98
N ILE A 195 13.91 9.19 0.27
CA ILE A 195 13.78 10.08 1.42
C ILE A 195 15.12 10.75 1.67
N PRO A 196 15.19 12.09 1.65
CA PRO A 196 16.41 12.81 1.97
C PRO A 196 16.71 12.73 3.46
N LEU A 197 17.99 12.63 3.81
CA LEU A 197 18.46 12.89 5.17
C LEU A 197 18.22 14.36 5.51
N ARG A 198 17.75 14.66 6.72
CA ARG A 198 17.57 16.03 7.21
C ARG A 198 18.29 16.23 8.54
N ALA A 199 18.28 17.46 9.05
CA ALA A 199 18.99 17.79 10.30
C ALA A 199 18.16 17.49 11.56
N ASP A 200 16.84 17.42 11.41
CA ASP A 200 15.84 17.19 12.45
C ASP A 200 15.44 15.70 12.61
N CYS A 201 15.94 14.84 11.74
CA CYS A 201 15.68 13.40 11.71
C CYS A 201 16.85 12.67 11.06
N GLY A 202 16.83 11.34 11.12
CA GLY A 202 17.86 10.52 10.51
C GLY A 202 19.14 10.46 11.33
N HIS A 203 19.97 9.47 11.04
CA HIS A 203 21.26 9.29 11.71
C HIS A 203 22.30 8.74 10.75
N VAL A 204 23.53 9.25 10.84
CA VAL A 204 24.65 8.81 10.01
C VAL A 204 25.82 8.41 10.91
N VAL A 205 26.33 7.20 10.71
CA VAL A 205 27.58 6.73 11.31
C VAL A 205 28.62 6.58 10.21
N THR A 206 29.77 7.23 10.41
CA THR A 206 30.93 7.12 9.54
C THR A 206 32.10 6.45 10.26
N ILE A 207 32.86 5.63 9.52
CA ILE A 207 34.16 5.11 9.97
C ILE A 207 35.20 5.60 8.97
N GLY A 208 36.04 6.55 9.40
CA GLY A 208 36.90 7.30 8.48
C GLY A 208 36.05 8.07 7.47
N ASN A 209 36.30 7.85 6.18
CA ASN A 209 35.56 8.50 5.08
C ASN A 209 34.38 7.65 4.56
N ALA A 210 34.14 6.46 5.12
CA ALA A 210 33.07 5.57 4.68
C ALA A 210 31.81 5.77 5.54
N VAL A 211 30.66 5.98 4.89
CA VAL A 211 29.34 5.92 5.54
C VAL A 211 28.99 4.44 5.71
N VAL A 212 28.92 3.99 6.97
CA VAL A 212 28.62 2.58 7.30
C VAL A 212 27.18 2.38 7.75
N PHE A 213 26.54 3.45 8.18
CA PHE A 213 25.13 3.48 8.51
C PHE A 213 24.56 4.86 8.18
N ARG A 214 23.41 4.89 7.54
CA ARG A 214 22.60 6.07 7.28
C ARG A 214 21.15 5.62 7.34
N GLU A 215 20.42 6.06 8.35
CA GLU A 215 18.98 5.87 8.40
C GLU A 215 18.26 7.16 8.00
N VAL A 216 17.24 7.00 7.16
CA VAL A 216 16.24 8.00 6.79
C VAL A 216 14.84 7.57 7.24
N HIS A 217 14.73 6.43 7.92
CA HIS A 217 13.48 5.85 8.43
C HIS A 217 12.75 6.82 9.35
N THR A 218 13.47 7.52 10.23
CA THR A 218 12.87 8.53 11.11
C THR A 218 12.49 9.82 10.38
N CYS A 219 12.93 10.01 9.14
CA CYS A 219 12.61 11.18 8.33
C CYS A 219 11.31 11.07 7.55
N GLU A 220 10.81 9.86 7.30
CA GLU A 220 9.65 9.60 6.44
C GLU A 220 8.38 10.31 6.91
N THR A 221 8.12 10.34 8.21
CA THR A 221 6.89 10.95 8.76
C THR A 221 6.83 12.48 8.60
N GLY A 222 7.98 13.12 8.39
CA GLY A 222 8.06 14.55 8.09
C GLY A 222 8.46 14.86 6.65
N ASP A 223 8.56 13.84 5.78
CA ASP A 223 8.87 14.02 4.37
C ASP A 223 7.63 14.50 3.59
N PRO A 224 7.70 15.62 2.84
CA PRO A 224 6.55 16.10 2.08
C PRO A 224 6.06 15.10 1.03
N GLY A 225 6.95 14.31 0.41
CA GLY A 225 6.58 13.30 -0.57
C GLY A 225 5.80 12.16 0.06
N ALA A 226 6.23 11.68 1.22
CA ALA A 226 5.52 10.64 1.97
C ALA A 226 4.14 11.12 2.45
N LEU A 227 4.04 12.38 2.92
CA LEU A 227 2.77 12.98 3.32
C LEU A 227 1.81 13.15 2.13
N VAL A 228 2.30 13.64 0.99
CA VAL A 228 1.52 13.74 -0.25
C VAL A 228 1.05 12.36 -0.69
N ALA A 229 1.93 11.35 -0.69
CA ALA A 229 1.56 9.98 -1.05
C ALA A 229 0.48 9.41 -0.13
N ALA A 230 0.54 9.67 1.18
CA ALA A 230 -0.47 9.23 2.12
C ALA A 230 -1.82 9.94 1.88
N VAL A 231 -1.81 11.24 1.60
CA VAL A 231 -3.03 11.99 1.26
C VAL A 231 -3.60 11.53 -0.08
N ASP A 232 -2.76 11.36 -1.10
CA ASP A 232 -3.16 10.84 -2.41
C ASP A 232 -3.81 9.46 -2.29
N ALA A 233 -3.27 8.58 -1.44
CA ALA A 233 -3.86 7.26 -1.20
C ALA A 233 -5.28 7.33 -0.61
N ILE A 234 -5.61 8.42 0.11
CA ILE A 234 -6.95 8.67 0.67
C ILE A 234 -7.86 9.30 -0.38
N LEU A 235 -7.35 10.30 -1.12
CA LEU A 235 -8.16 11.15 -1.99
C LEU A 235 -8.39 10.56 -3.39
N GLN A 236 -7.49 9.72 -3.90
CA GLN A 236 -7.55 9.28 -5.29
C GLN A 236 -8.48 8.08 -5.49
N PRO A 237 -9.38 8.12 -6.48
CA PRO A 237 -10.11 6.94 -6.93
C PRO A 237 -9.16 5.82 -7.38
N ARG A 238 -9.56 4.58 -7.11
CA ARG A 238 -8.82 3.38 -7.48
C ARG A 238 -9.54 2.60 -8.57
N LEU A 239 -8.76 2.17 -9.55
CA LEU A 239 -9.19 1.27 -10.60
C LEU A 239 -8.44 -0.06 -10.48
N THR A 240 -9.15 -1.15 -10.75
CA THR A 240 -8.57 -2.50 -10.90
C THR A 240 -9.07 -3.13 -12.19
N LEU A 241 -8.22 -3.90 -12.85
CA LEU A 241 -8.61 -4.69 -14.01
C LEU A 241 -8.36 -6.16 -13.74
N THR A 242 -9.30 -7.01 -14.13
CA THR A 242 -9.13 -8.46 -14.08
C THR A 242 -9.55 -9.09 -15.40
N VAL A 243 -8.85 -10.14 -15.79
CA VAL A 243 -9.21 -11.01 -16.92
C VAL A 243 -9.59 -12.38 -16.40
N ASN A 244 -10.53 -13.03 -17.07
CA ASN A 244 -10.97 -14.39 -16.69
C ASN A 244 -9.90 -15.47 -16.93
N THR A 245 -8.90 -15.20 -17.77
CA THR A 245 -7.82 -16.13 -18.06
C THR A 245 -6.49 -15.41 -18.35
N SER A 246 -5.39 -15.98 -17.85
CA SER A 246 -4.03 -15.51 -18.12
C SER A 246 -3.44 -16.03 -19.44
N THR A 247 -4.12 -17.00 -20.07
CA THR A 247 -3.77 -17.53 -21.40
C THR A 247 -5.01 -17.58 -22.27
N ILE A 248 -4.91 -17.10 -23.51
CA ILE A 248 -6.02 -17.03 -24.46
C ILE A 248 -5.68 -17.88 -25.69
N SER A 249 -6.66 -18.64 -26.18
CA SER A 249 -6.60 -19.43 -27.41
C SER A 249 -7.80 -19.13 -28.31
N VAL A 250 -7.72 -19.52 -29.59
CA VAL A 250 -8.88 -19.48 -30.49
C VAL A 250 -10.01 -20.36 -29.93
N GLY A 251 -11.21 -19.81 -29.86
CA GLY A 251 -12.38 -20.44 -29.25
C GLY A 251 -12.68 -19.99 -27.82
N ASP A 252 -11.72 -19.37 -27.14
CA ASP A 252 -11.94 -18.82 -25.80
C ASP A 252 -12.84 -17.57 -25.86
N THR A 253 -13.50 -17.27 -24.75
CA THR A 253 -14.15 -15.97 -24.53
C THR A 253 -13.32 -15.18 -23.54
N LEU A 254 -12.79 -14.04 -23.99
CA LEU A 254 -12.07 -13.12 -23.13
C LEU A 254 -13.07 -12.18 -22.44
N THR A 255 -12.98 -12.12 -21.12
CA THR A 255 -13.77 -11.21 -20.30
C THR A 255 -12.85 -10.26 -19.54
N LEU A 256 -13.08 -8.96 -19.68
CA LEU A 256 -12.40 -7.91 -18.93
C LEU A 256 -13.38 -7.31 -17.93
N THR A 257 -13.00 -7.32 -16.65
CA THR A 257 -13.78 -6.72 -15.57
C THR A 257 -13.02 -5.54 -14.99
N LEU A 258 -13.69 -4.40 -14.89
CA LEU A 258 -13.23 -3.20 -14.22
C LEU A 258 -13.80 -3.17 -12.81
N GLY A 259 -12.94 -3.09 -11.81
CA GLY A 259 -13.31 -2.69 -10.46
C GLY A 259 -13.03 -1.21 -10.25
N THR A 260 -13.94 -0.53 -9.60
CA THR A 260 -13.83 0.89 -9.28
C THR A 260 -14.07 1.13 -7.81
N GLU A 261 -13.30 2.05 -7.24
CA GLU A 261 -13.47 2.52 -5.87
C GLU A 261 -13.26 4.04 -5.84
N PRO A 262 -14.16 4.82 -5.23
CA PRO A 262 -13.99 6.26 -5.09
C PRO A 262 -12.87 6.57 -4.09
N GLY A 263 -12.19 7.70 -4.34
CA GLY A 263 -11.39 8.37 -3.32
C GLY A 263 -12.26 9.30 -2.49
N PHE A 264 -11.70 9.87 -1.42
CA PHE A 264 -12.43 10.79 -0.56
C PHE A 264 -12.24 12.26 -1.00
N PRO A 265 -13.28 13.10 -0.94
CA PRO A 265 -14.69 12.78 -0.70
C PRO A 265 -15.36 12.18 -1.96
N ASP A 266 -16.35 11.30 -1.76
CA ASP A 266 -17.00 10.51 -2.83
C ASP A 266 -17.52 11.35 -4.03
N GLN A 267 -17.88 12.62 -3.80
CA GLN A 267 -18.50 13.50 -4.80
C GLN A 267 -17.53 14.21 -5.75
N GLU A 268 -16.21 14.10 -5.54
CA GLU A 268 -15.20 14.73 -6.40
C GLU A 268 -14.57 13.76 -7.41
N ASN A 269 -15.00 12.48 -7.43
CA ASN A 269 -14.46 11.44 -8.29
C ASN A 269 -15.06 11.44 -9.71
N VAL A 270 -15.12 12.61 -10.36
CA VAL A 270 -15.66 12.76 -11.72
C VAL A 270 -14.52 12.89 -12.73
N GLY A 271 -14.48 11.99 -13.71
CA GLY A 271 -13.43 12.00 -14.73
C GLY A 271 -13.81 11.27 -16.02
N ASP A 272 -12.97 11.43 -17.03
CA ASP A 272 -13.07 10.65 -18.26
C ASP A 272 -12.31 9.33 -18.07
N LEU A 273 -13.03 8.22 -18.19
CA LEU A 273 -12.48 6.87 -18.03
C LEU A 273 -11.94 6.38 -19.37
N TYR A 274 -10.65 6.09 -19.41
CA TYR A 274 -9.98 5.48 -20.55
C TYR A 274 -9.67 4.02 -20.25
N VAL A 275 -9.92 3.16 -21.24
CA VAL A 275 -9.49 1.76 -21.24
C VAL A 275 -8.72 1.52 -22.52
N ALA A 276 -7.55 0.91 -22.42
CA ALA A 276 -6.66 0.67 -23.55
C ALA A 276 -6.17 -0.77 -23.59
N LEU A 277 -5.75 -1.21 -24.77
CA LEU A 277 -5.14 -2.50 -25.06
C LEU A 277 -3.82 -2.27 -25.78
N LEU A 278 -2.73 -2.67 -25.14
CA LEU A 278 -1.40 -2.75 -25.73
C LEU A 278 -1.20 -4.16 -26.31
N VAL A 279 -0.88 -4.25 -27.60
CA VAL A 279 -0.68 -5.52 -28.31
C VAL A 279 0.82 -5.84 -28.47
N PRO A 280 1.23 -7.09 -28.79
CA PRO A 280 2.64 -7.48 -28.89
C PRO A 280 3.51 -6.62 -29.83
N GLY A 281 2.91 -5.97 -30.83
CA GLY A 281 3.59 -5.09 -31.78
C GLY A 281 3.86 -3.67 -31.26
N GLY A 282 3.43 -3.32 -30.05
CA GLY A 282 3.59 -1.99 -29.46
C GLY A 282 2.49 -0.98 -29.82
N ASP A 283 1.55 -1.35 -30.68
CA ASP A 283 0.38 -0.54 -30.97
C ASP A 283 -0.58 -0.54 -29.77
N VAL A 284 -1.23 0.60 -29.56
CA VAL A 284 -2.21 0.78 -28.48
C VAL A 284 -3.57 1.10 -29.08
N TYR A 285 -4.58 0.37 -28.64
CA TYR A 285 -5.97 0.60 -28.99
C TYR A 285 -6.73 1.12 -27.77
N VAL A 286 -7.60 2.10 -27.93
CA VAL A 286 -8.54 2.51 -26.87
C VAL A 286 -9.90 1.87 -27.09
N LEU A 287 -10.50 1.37 -26.00
CA LEU A 287 -11.86 0.87 -26.00
C LEU A 287 -12.83 2.06 -25.94
N THR A 288 -13.69 2.17 -26.94
CA THR A 288 -14.75 3.18 -27.03
C THR A 288 -16.11 2.48 -27.04
N ALA A 289 -17.20 3.26 -27.05
CA ALA A 289 -18.55 2.71 -27.28
C ALA A 289 -18.67 1.94 -28.62
N GLY A 290 -17.82 2.23 -29.60
CA GLY A 290 -17.77 1.55 -30.89
C GLY A 290 -16.80 0.35 -30.95
N GLY A 291 -16.18 -0.01 -29.82
CA GLY A 291 -15.11 -1.02 -29.76
C GLY A 291 -13.72 -0.40 -29.77
N PHE A 292 -12.71 -1.23 -30.09
CA PHE A 292 -11.31 -0.81 -30.09
C PHE A 292 -10.97 0.07 -31.30
N SER A 293 -10.37 1.23 -31.04
CA SER A 293 -9.83 2.15 -32.04
C SER A 293 -8.33 2.33 -31.85
N LEU A 294 -7.56 2.31 -32.94
CA LEU A 294 -6.11 2.49 -32.89
C LEU A 294 -5.78 3.91 -32.40
N ALA A 295 -5.05 3.99 -31.29
CA ALA A 295 -4.70 5.25 -30.61
C ALA A 295 -3.21 5.59 -30.72
N PHE A 296 -2.34 4.59 -30.70
CA PHE A 296 -0.91 4.78 -30.94
C PHE A 296 -0.41 3.77 -31.96
N HIS A 297 0.40 4.25 -32.90
CA HIS A 297 1.11 3.40 -33.86
C HIS A 297 2.58 3.77 -33.91
N GLY A 298 3.47 2.79 -33.69
CA GLY A 298 4.91 3.04 -33.64
C GLY A 298 5.33 4.08 -32.60
N GLY A 299 4.61 4.17 -31.47
CA GLY A 299 4.85 5.14 -30.40
C GLY A 299 4.31 6.55 -30.63
N VAL A 300 3.64 6.80 -31.76
CA VAL A 300 3.04 8.10 -32.09
C VAL A 300 1.53 8.05 -31.90
N VAL A 301 0.96 9.09 -31.25
CA VAL A 301 -0.48 9.26 -31.10
C VAL A 301 -1.14 9.46 -32.47
N VAL A 302 -2.18 8.68 -32.76
CA VAL A 302 -3.04 8.89 -33.92
C VAL A 302 -3.95 10.10 -33.64
N PRO A 303 -3.94 11.15 -34.50
CA PRO A 303 -4.73 12.36 -34.26
C PRO A 303 -6.22 12.07 -34.03
N GLY A 304 -6.78 12.58 -32.92
CA GLY A 304 -8.19 12.44 -32.57
C GLY A 304 -8.60 11.06 -32.03
N ALA A 305 -7.68 10.10 -31.95
CA ALA A 305 -8.01 8.72 -31.61
C ALA A 305 -8.17 8.47 -30.10
N LEU A 306 -7.70 9.37 -29.24
CA LEU A 306 -7.84 9.25 -27.78
C LEU A 306 -9.24 9.67 -27.32
N GLN A 307 -10.20 8.77 -27.50
CA GLN A 307 -11.56 8.92 -26.99
C GLN A 307 -11.75 8.13 -25.70
N PRO A 308 -12.43 8.69 -24.69
CA PRO A 308 -12.71 7.97 -23.46
C PRO A 308 -13.68 6.81 -23.72
N PHE A 309 -13.53 5.75 -22.93
CA PHE A 309 -14.52 4.68 -22.85
C PHE A 309 -15.85 5.22 -22.30
N ARG A 310 -15.77 6.09 -21.27
CA ARG A 310 -16.90 6.85 -20.73
C ARG A 310 -16.44 8.25 -20.32
N SER A 311 -17.13 9.27 -20.79
CA SER A 311 -16.87 10.66 -20.37
C SER A 311 -17.64 11.02 -19.11
N SER A 312 -17.07 11.92 -18.30
CA SER A 312 -17.69 12.47 -17.07
C SER A 312 -18.27 11.40 -16.15
N THR A 313 -17.54 10.31 -16.00
CA THR A 313 -17.91 9.17 -15.15
C THR A 313 -17.74 9.55 -13.68
N ILE A 314 -18.80 9.40 -12.90
CA ILE A 314 -18.73 9.43 -11.45
C ILE A 314 -18.26 8.05 -10.98
N VAL A 315 -17.08 7.98 -10.37
CA VAL A 315 -16.59 6.72 -9.81
C VAL A 315 -17.37 6.38 -8.55
N SER A 316 -17.94 5.17 -8.53
CA SER A 316 -18.59 4.59 -7.36
C SER A 316 -18.02 3.20 -7.12
N SER A 317 -18.17 2.70 -5.90
CA SER A 317 -17.67 1.37 -5.54
C SER A 317 -18.42 0.29 -6.32
N GLY A 318 -17.72 -0.53 -7.08
CA GLY A 318 -18.36 -1.60 -7.85
C GLY A 318 -17.41 -2.38 -8.74
N THR A 319 -17.94 -3.45 -9.34
CA THR A 319 -17.27 -4.23 -10.38
C THR A 319 -18.20 -4.36 -11.58
N GLU A 320 -17.64 -4.22 -12.77
CA GLU A 320 -18.38 -4.26 -14.02
C GLU A 320 -17.61 -5.01 -15.11
N MET A 321 -18.29 -5.91 -15.81
CA MET A 321 -17.77 -6.51 -17.02
C MET A 321 -17.83 -5.49 -18.17
N ILE A 322 -16.68 -4.96 -18.57
CA ILE A 322 -16.58 -3.92 -19.60
C ILE A 322 -16.28 -4.47 -21.00
N LEU A 323 -15.85 -5.74 -21.09
CA LEU A 323 -15.67 -6.45 -22.36
C LEU A 323 -15.98 -7.93 -22.16
N SER A 324 -16.71 -8.51 -23.12
CA SER A 324 -16.84 -9.96 -23.29
C SER A 324 -16.84 -10.28 -24.77
N ALA A 325 -15.75 -10.86 -25.26
CA ALA A 325 -15.55 -11.09 -26.70
C ALA A 325 -14.99 -12.50 -26.97
N PRO A 326 -15.60 -13.26 -27.90
CA PRO A 326 -15.05 -14.54 -28.34
C PRO A 326 -13.84 -14.31 -29.25
N ILE A 327 -12.82 -15.14 -29.08
CA ILE A 327 -11.62 -15.12 -29.91
C ILE A 327 -11.84 -16.08 -31.08
N VAL A 328 -12.38 -15.54 -32.16
CA VAL A 328 -12.85 -16.33 -33.32
C VAL A 328 -11.79 -16.53 -34.41
N THR A 329 -10.68 -15.80 -34.35
CA THR A 329 -9.58 -15.87 -35.32
C THR A 329 -8.24 -15.87 -34.63
N THR A 330 -7.21 -16.36 -35.31
CA THR A 330 -5.83 -16.25 -34.87
C THR A 330 -5.42 -14.77 -34.79
N ILE A 331 -4.99 -14.32 -33.62
CA ILE A 331 -4.35 -13.02 -33.40
C ILE A 331 -2.84 -13.24 -33.21
N PRO A 332 -1.99 -12.20 -33.31
CA PRO A 332 -0.56 -12.35 -33.05
C PRO A 332 -0.28 -13.01 -31.69
N ALA A 333 0.58 -14.03 -31.67
CA ALA A 333 1.02 -14.64 -30.42
C ALA A 333 1.82 -13.62 -29.59
N GLY A 334 1.64 -13.67 -28.27
CA GLY A 334 2.37 -12.82 -27.34
C GLY A 334 1.51 -12.17 -26.26
N PRO A 335 2.09 -11.22 -25.50
CA PRO A 335 1.42 -10.56 -24.40
C PRO A 335 0.45 -9.48 -24.87
N TYR A 336 -0.74 -9.48 -24.31
CA TYR A 336 -1.75 -8.44 -24.45
C TYR A 336 -1.98 -7.82 -23.08
N THR A 337 -1.78 -6.52 -22.96
CA THR A 337 -1.94 -5.80 -21.69
C THR A 337 -3.09 -4.81 -21.81
N PHE A 338 -4.10 -5.00 -20.97
CA PHE A 338 -5.16 -4.02 -20.77
C PHE A 338 -4.72 -3.00 -19.73
N ALA A 339 -5.08 -1.74 -19.94
CA ALA A 339 -4.85 -0.66 -19.01
C ALA A 339 -6.11 0.18 -18.83
N ALA A 340 -6.34 0.73 -17.64
CA ALA A 340 -7.43 1.67 -17.38
C ALA A 340 -6.94 2.81 -16.48
N VAL A 341 -7.43 4.02 -16.76
CA VAL A 341 -7.11 5.22 -15.99
C VAL A 341 -8.28 6.21 -16.06
N LEU A 342 -8.56 6.88 -14.94
CA LEU A 342 -9.46 8.02 -14.86
C LEU A 342 -8.64 9.29 -15.01
N VAL A 343 -9.06 10.20 -15.88
CA VAL A 343 -8.40 11.50 -16.07
C VAL A 343 -9.37 12.66 -15.86
N SER A 344 -8.84 13.86 -15.65
CA SER A 344 -9.62 15.09 -15.57
C SER A 344 -10.57 15.23 -16.78
N PRO A 345 -11.84 15.61 -16.59
CA PRO A 345 -12.79 15.73 -17.69
C PRO A 345 -12.28 16.61 -18.84
N GLY A 346 -12.39 16.13 -20.07
CA GLY A 346 -11.96 16.80 -21.29
C GLY A 346 -10.45 16.72 -21.58
N THR A 347 -9.68 16.00 -20.76
CA THR A 347 -8.24 15.80 -20.96
C THR A 347 -7.93 14.42 -21.53
N THR A 348 -6.64 14.10 -21.71
CA THR A 348 -6.23 12.82 -22.31
C THR A 348 -5.23 12.09 -21.41
N PRO A 349 -5.15 10.75 -21.48
CA PRO A 349 -4.22 9.97 -20.68
C PRO A 349 -2.76 10.08 -21.15
N ALA A 350 -2.47 10.78 -22.24
CA ALA A 350 -1.11 10.97 -22.75
C ALA A 350 -0.23 11.83 -21.82
N ASP A 351 -0.85 12.63 -20.96
CA ASP A 351 -0.18 13.41 -19.93
C ASP A 351 -0.61 12.90 -18.55
N ALA A 352 0.35 12.30 -17.83
CA ALA A 352 0.14 11.73 -16.50
C ALA A 352 -0.26 12.78 -15.45
N GLY A 353 0.01 14.07 -15.67
CA GLY A 353 -0.43 15.15 -14.79
C GLY A 353 -1.95 15.32 -14.74
N ASN A 354 -2.68 14.74 -15.70
CA ASN A 354 -4.14 14.77 -15.73
C ASN A 354 -4.80 13.55 -15.08
N TRP A 355 -4.03 12.59 -14.58
CA TRP A 355 -4.57 11.35 -14.03
C TRP A 355 -5.14 11.59 -12.64
N LEU A 356 -6.37 11.13 -12.45
CA LEU A 356 -7.10 11.20 -11.18
C LEU A 356 -7.03 9.88 -10.41
N SER A 357 -6.74 8.77 -11.10
CA SER A 357 -6.61 7.44 -10.50
C SER A 357 -5.23 6.83 -10.75
N ASN A 358 -4.96 5.69 -10.12
CA ASN A 358 -3.88 4.81 -10.55
C ASN A 358 -4.09 4.32 -12.00
N LEU A 359 -3.00 3.91 -12.64
CA LEU A 359 -3.04 3.11 -13.87
C LEU A 359 -3.28 1.64 -13.52
N ALA A 360 -4.51 1.17 -13.67
CA ALA A 360 -4.82 -0.25 -13.52
C ALA A 360 -4.31 -1.01 -14.74
N THR A 361 -3.62 -2.14 -14.55
CA THR A 361 -3.17 -2.98 -15.67
C THR A 361 -3.43 -4.45 -15.40
N VAL A 362 -3.67 -5.22 -16.46
CA VAL A 362 -3.75 -6.68 -16.42
C VAL A 362 -3.30 -7.26 -17.76
N SER A 363 -2.55 -8.36 -17.72
CA SER A 363 -2.02 -8.99 -18.92
C SER A 363 -2.54 -10.41 -19.10
N SER A 364 -2.69 -10.81 -20.37
CA SER A 364 -2.95 -12.18 -20.78
C SER A 364 -2.10 -12.52 -21.99
N THR A 365 -1.74 -13.80 -22.17
CA THR A 365 -0.87 -14.24 -23.26
C THR A 365 -1.67 -15.03 -24.29
N PHE A 366 -1.67 -14.58 -25.55
CA PHE A 366 -2.25 -15.36 -26.65
C PHE A 366 -1.24 -16.39 -27.17
N LYS A 367 -1.69 -17.63 -27.35
CA LYS A 367 -0.88 -18.76 -27.82
C LYS A 367 -1.10 -19.09 -29.29
#